data_AF-A0A1Q4VUV1-F1
#
_entry.id   AF-A0A1Q4VUV1-F1
#
_cell.length_a   1.000
_cell.length_b   1.000
_cell.length_c   1.000
_cell.angle_alpha   90.00
_cell.angle_beta   90.00
_cell.angle_gamma   90.00
#
_symmetry.space_group_name_H-M   'P 1'
#
loop_
_entity.id
_entity.type
_entity.pdbx_description
1 polymer ?
#
loop_
_entity_poly.entity_id
_entity_poly.type
_entity_poly.pdbx_seq_one_letter_code
_entity_poly.pdbx_strand_id
1 'polypeptide(L)'
;MGAEHLQARHELDLAATLIIAQPEAADSLEALTNNRRRIHPGGALVLAALLHLAGHDDGCQFWLQFAAGGGSTTAASCLSFLHAARGEFRDADYWRNQADQLAAEARNPAAPPAPWPGRPLPPAVWADTLAACHDGLTLRLPPRVAAVVHQLPVATDDEDHGEIPQPSPTLVDDLAHASAPAARA
;
A
#
# COMPACT_ATOMS: atom_id res chain seq x y z
N MET A 1 -1.25 25.56 5.83
CA MET A 1 -2.11 24.73 6.70
C MET A 1 -3.13 23.92 5.90
N GLY A 2 -4.18 24.50 5.28
CA GLY A 2 -5.16 23.69 4.51
C GLY A 2 -4.62 23.07 3.20
N ALA A 3 -3.82 23.82 2.43
CA ALA A 3 -3.31 23.35 1.14
C ALA A 3 -2.25 22.24 1.26
N GLU A 4 -1.42 22.27 2.30
CA GLU A 4 -0.34 21.31 2.51
C GLU A 4 -0.87 19.92 2.92
N HIS A 5 -1.89 19.86 3.77
CA HIS A 5 -2.54 18.58 4.12
C HIS A 5 -3.24 17.96 2.91
N LEU A 6 -3.91 18.78 2.10
CA LEU A 6 -4.58 18.32 0.88
C LEU A 6 -3.56 17.82 -0.15
N GLN A 7 -2.44 18.52 -0.30
CA GLN A 7 -1.34 18.09 -1.16
C GLN A 7 -0.74 16.77 -0.68
N ALA A 8 -0.46 16.62 0.61
CA ALA A 8 0.08 15.38 1.17
C ALA A 8 -0.88 14.20 0.99
N ARG A 9 -2.19 14.40 1.19
CA ARG A 9 -3.19 13.35 0.91
C ARG A 9 -3.20 12.96 -0.56
N HIS A 10 -3.15 13.95 -1.45
CA HIS A 10 -3.09 13.70 -2.90
C HIS A 10 -1.82 12.93 -3.31
N GLU A 11 -0.67 13.29 -2.74
CA GLU A 11 0.59 12.58 -2.96
C GLU A 11 0.55 11.13 -2.47
N LEU A 12 -0.07 10.89 -1.31
CA LEU A 12 -0.27 9.54 -0.78
C LEU A 12 -1.23 8.73 -1.64
N ASP A 13 -2.34 9.32 -2.09
CA ASP A 13 -3.32 8.67 -2.97
C ASP A 13 -2.66 8.26 -4.30
N LEU A 14 -1.83 9.13 -4.88
CA LEU A 14 -1.07 8.84 -6.10
C LEU A 14 -0.04 7.74 -5.86
N ALA A 15 0.74 7.83 -4.78
CA ALA A 15 1.73 6.83 -4.44
C ALA A 15 1.09 5.46 -4.23
N ALA A 16 -0.01 5.38 -3.48
CA ALA A 16 -0.75 4.14 -3.24
C ALA A 16 -1.26 3.53 -4.55
N THR A 17 -1.77 4.36 -5.47
CA THR A 17 -2.23 3.91 -6.79
C THR A 17 -1.08 3.36 -7.64
N LEU A 18 0.07 4.04 -7.65
CA LEU A 18 1.26 3.57 -8.36
C LEU A 18 1.83 2.29 -7.74
N ILE A 19 1.81 2.17 -6.41
CA ILE A 19 2.25 0.98 -5.68
C ILE A 19 1.43 -0.22 -6.08
N ILE A 20 0.09 -0.10 -6.04
CA ILE A 20 -0.75 -1.20 -6.47
C ILE A 20 -0.40 -1.48 -7.93
N ALA A 21 -0.35 -0.49 -8.82
CA ALA A 21 -0.12 -0.64 -10.27
C ALA A 21 1.22 -1.29 -10.69
N GLN A 22 2.15 -1.52 -9.76
CA GLN A 22 3.40 -2.20 -10.08
C GLN A 22 3.16 -3.65 -10.53
N PRO A 23 3.90 -4.13 -11.55
CA PRO A 23 3.82 -5.51 -11.98
C PRO A 23 4.02 -6.49 -10.83
N GLU A 24 4.97 -6.27 -9.94
CA GLU A 24 5.30 -7.15 -8.82
C GLU A 24 4.27 -7.19 -7.68
N ALA A 25 3.18 -6.40 -7.73
CA ALA A 25 2.30 -6.22 -6.59
C ALA A 25 1.56 -7.51 -6.16
N ALA A 26 1.12 -8.32 -7.13
CA ALA A 26 0.41 -9.58 -6.86
C ALA A 26 1.33 -10.60 -6.15
N ASP A 27 2.49 -10.86 -6.76
CA ASP A 27 3.48 -11.78 -6.22
C ASP A 27 3.99 -11.32 -4.86
N SER A 28 4.12 -10.00 -4.67
CA SER A 28 4.51 -9.40 -3.39
C SER A 28 3.48 -9.67 -2.28
N LEU A 29 2.19 -9.53 -2.59
CA LEU A 29 1.09 -9.87 -1.66
C LEU A 29 1.04 -11.38 -1.35
N GLU A 30 1.18 -12.24 -2.35
CA GLU A 30 1.25 -13.70 -2.13
C GLU A 30 2.47 -14.09 -1.29
N ALA A 31 3.61 -13.44 -1.50
CA ALA A 31 4.80 -13.67 -0.71
C ALA A 31 4.62 -13.27 0.76
N LEU A 32 3.80 -12.24 1.03
CA LEU A 32 3.46 -11.80 2.38
C LEU A 32 2.69 -12.87 3.16
N THR A 33 1.78 -13.59 2.50
CA THR A 33 0.87 -14.56 3.13
C THR A 33 1.46 -15.96 3.23
N ASN A 34 2.21 -16.37 2.19
CA ASN A 34 2.68 -17.75 2.05
C ASN A 34 4.02 -18.02 2.75
N ASN A 35 4.81 -16.99 3.08
CA ASN A 35 6.12 -17.14 3.73
C ASN A 35 6.18 -16.53 5.14
N ARG A 36 5.54 -17.19 6.12
CA ARG A 36 5.63 -16.83 7.56
C ARG A 36 7.05 -16.70 8.13
N ARG A 37 8.08 -17.24 7.46
CA ARG A 37 9.48 -17.21 7.93
C ARG A 37 10.27 -15.97 7.47
N ARG A 38 9.81 -15.23 6.45
CA ARG A 38 10.41 -13.98 5.98
C ARG A 38 9.32 -13.11 5.36
N ILE A 39 8.78 -12.19 6.14
CA ILE A 39 7.74 -11.26 5.70
C ILE A 39 8.38 -10.29 4.69
N HIS A 40 7.86 -10.26 3.46
CA HIS A 40 8.42 -9.45 2.38
C HIS A 40 7.97 -7.98 2.51
N PRO A 41 8.90 -7.01 2.56
CA PRO A 41 8.55 -5.59 2.68
C PRO A 41 7.73 -5.08 1.49
N GLY A 42 7.92 -5.67 0.30
CA GLY A 42 7.11 -5.36 -0.89
C GLY A 42 5.63 -5.72 -0.71
N GLY A 43 5.33 -6.88 -0.12
CA GLY A 43 3.95 -7.29 0.13
C GLY A 43 3.25 -6.42 1.15
N ALA A 44 3.96 -6.07 2.23
CA ALA A 44 3.46 -5.15 3.26
C ALA A 44 3.16 -3.76 2.68
N LEU A 45 4.03 -3.26 1.79
CA LEU A 45 3.81 -2.00 1.08
C LEU A 45 2.54 -2.02 0.22
N VAL A 46 2.31 -3.11 -0.54
CA VAL A 46 1.10 -3.24 -1.38
C VAL A 46 -0.15 -3.37 -0.53
N LEU A 47 -0.11 -4.13 0.57
CA LEU A 47 -1.23 -4.24 1.49
C LEU A 47 -1.57 -2.89 2.13
N ALA A 48 -0.55 -2.11 2.55
CA ALA A 48 -0.75 -0.78 3.08
C ALA A 48 -1.43 0.16 2.08
N ALA A 49 -1.01 0.12 0.80
CA ALA A 49 -1.63 0.90 -0.26
C ALA A 49 -3.10 0.53 -0.49
N LEU A 50 -3.44 -0.76 -0.45
CA LEU A 50 -4.83 -1.21 -0.53
C LEU A 50 -5.66 -0.74 0.66
N LEU A 51 -5.11 -0.81 1.87
CA LEU A 51 -5.77 -0.33 3.09
C LEU A 51 -6.02 1.18 3.06
N HIS A 52 -5.04 1.96 2.62
CA HIS A 52 -5.17 3.40 2.42
C HIS A 52 -6.33 3.75 1.46
N LEU A 53 -6.33 3.14 0.28
CA LEU A 53 -7.36 3.39 -0.74
C LEU A 53 -8.75 2.86 -0.35
N ALA A 54 -8.80 1.93 0.62
CA ALA A 54 -10.02 1.43 1.25
C ALA A 54 -10.48 2.25 2.47
N GLY A 55 -9.68 3.22 2.94
CA GLY A 55 -9.98 4.08 4.09
C GLY A 55 -9.57 3.51 5.46
N HIS A 56 -8.73 2.48 5.50
CA HIS A 56 -8.16 1.91 6.72
C HIS A 56 -6.83 2.57 7.04
N ASP A 57 -6.86 3.82 7.50
CA ASP A 57 -5.64 4.63 7.68
C ASP A 57 -4.71 4.06 8.78
N ASP A 58 -5.24 3.45 9.85
CA ASP A 58 -4.42 2.90 10.95
C ASP A 58 -3.76 1.58 10.57
N GLY A 59 -4.51 0.68 9.90
CA GLY A 59 -3.95 -0.52 9.30
C GLY A 59 -2.93 -0.19 8.20
N CYS A 60 -3.17 0.85 7.40
CA CYS A 60 -2.20 1.38 6.45
C CYS A 60 -0.89 1.78 7.15
N GLN A 61 -0.98 2.59 8.20
CA GLN A 61 0.18 3.03 8.97
C GLN A 61 1.02 1.85 9.46
N PHE A 62 0.38 0.86 10.10
CA PHE A 62 1.06 -0.33 10.61
C PHE A 62 1.88 -1.04 9.52
N TRP A 63 1.25 -1.31 8.38
CA TRP A 63 1.90 -2.05 7.29
C TRP A 63 2.96 -1.21 6.56
N LEU A 64 2.81 0.11 6.49
CA LEU A 64 3.89 0.98 6.01
C LEU A 64 5.09 0.96 6.97
N GLN A 65 4.88 1.04 8.29
CA GLN A 65 5.96 0.98 9.26
C GLN A 65 6.69 -0.37 9.19
N PHE A 66 5.94 -1.46 9.05
CA PHE A 66 6.48 -2.79 8.81
C PHE A 66 7.39 -2.81 7.55
N ALA A 67 6.88 -2.33 6.42
CA ALA A 67 7.62 -2.30 5.17
C ALA A 67 8.86 -1.40 5.23
N ALA A 68 8.77 -0.24 5.89
CA ALA A 68 9.88 0.68 6.09
C ALA A 68 10.97 0.08 6.98
N GLY A 69 10.58 -0.61 8.07
CA GLY A 69 11.51 -1.38 8.90
C GLY A 69 12.19 -2.53 8.15
N GLY A 70 11.53 -3.06 7.11
CA GLY A 70 12.11 -4.01 6.16
C GLY A 70 12.94 -3.38 5.03
N GLY A 71 13.20 -2.07 5.07
CA GLY A 71 14.07 -1.35 4.13
C GLY A 71 13.35 -0.70 2.95
N SER A 72 12.02 -0.62 2.95
CA SER A 72 11.28 0.02 1.86
C SER A 72 11.34 1.55 1.93
N THR A 73 12.16 2.16 1.07
CA THR A 73 12.19 3.62 0.86
C THR A 73 10.82 4.20 0.52
N THR A 74 10.05 3.48 -0.31
CA THR A 74 8.72 3.89 -0.74
C THR A 74 7.74 3.92 0.44
N ALA A 75 7.82 2.93 1.34
CA ALA A 75 6.99 2.90 2.54
C ALA A 75 7.30 4.07 3.47
N ALA A 76 8.58 4.38 3.70
CA ALA A 76 9.01 5.53 4.49
C ALA A 76 8.53 6.86 3.86
N SER A 77 8.58 6.97 2.52
CA SER A 77 8.04 8.15 1.82
C SER A 77 6.52 8.27 2.00
N CYS A 78 5.78 7.16 1.93
CA CYS A 78 4.33 7.15 2.14
C CYS A 78 3.97 7.52 3.58
N LEU A 79 4.73 7.08 4.58
CA LEU A 79 4.54 7.50 5.99
C LEU A 79 4.72 9.01 6.16
N SER A 80 5.71 9.60 5.48
CA SER A 80 5.89 11.05 5.48
C SER A 80 4.62 11.77 4.98
N PHE A 81 4.03 11.30 3.87
CA PHE A 81 2.79 11.86 3.35
C PHE A 81 1.58 11.59 4.26
N LEU A 82 1.47 10.40 4.85
CA LEU A 82 0.38 10.03 5.76
C LEU A 82 0.34 10.94 6.99
N HIS A 83 1.48 11.13 7.65
CA HIS A 83 1.59 12.02 8.81
C HIS A 83 1.38 13.48 8.42
N ALA A 84 1.90 13.93 7.27
CA ALA A 84 1.66 15.29 6.78
C ALA A 84 0.18 15.56 6.45
N ALA A 85 -0.53 14.57 5.90
CA ALA A 85 -1.97 14.67 5.63
C ALA A 85 -2.81 14.79 6.92
N ARG A 86 -2.30 14.25 8.04
CA ARG A 86 -2.89 14.35 9.39
C ARG A 86 -2.45 15.60 10.17
N GLY A 87 -1.49 16.37 9.64
CA GLY A 87 -0.89 17.52 10.32
C GLY A 87 0.17 17.16 11.37
N GLU A 88 0.66 15.93 11.35
CA GLU A 88 1.68 15.37 12.25
C GLU A 88 3.08 15.64 11.69
N PHE A 89 3.43 16.92 11.53
CA PHE A 89 4.62 17.31 10.76
C PHE A 89 5.96 16.80 11.32
N ARG A 90 6.06 16.59 12.63
CA ARG A 90 7.29 16.03 13.23
C ARG A 90 7.53 14.60 12.78
N ASP A 91 6.49 13.79 12.78
CA ASP A 91 6.56 12.41 12.31
C ASP A 91 6.74 12.38 10.79
N ALA A 92 6.10 13.31 10.06
CA ALA A 92 6.30 13.47 8.62
C ALA A 92 7.77 13.74 8.25
N ASP A 93 8.45 14.62 8.99
CA ASP A 93 9.87 14.95 8.80
C ASP A 93 10.77 13.76 9.20
N TYR A 94 10.45 13.07 10.28
CA TYR A 94 11.17 11.86 10.71
C TYR A 94 11.18 10.81 9.59
N TRP A 95 10.01 10.49 9.03
CA TRP A 95 9.89 9.50 7.98
C TRP A 95 10.47 9.94 6.65
N ARG A 96 10.46 11.25 6.35
CA ARG A 96 11.18 11.82 5.19
C ARG A 96 12.68 11.55 5.29
N ASN A 97 13.26 11.86 6.44
CA ASN A 97 14.69 11.62 6.69
C ASN A 97 15.03 10.13 6.64
N GLN A 98 14.12 9.26 7.08
CA GLN A 98 14.30 7.82 7.00
C GLN A 98 14.25 7.30 5.56
N ALA A 99 13.36 7.85 4.73
CA ALA A 99 13.31 7.53 3.30
C ALA A 99 14.63 7.92 2.60
N ASP A 100 15.18 9.10 2.90
CA ASP A 100 16.43 9.57 2.32
C ASP A 100 17.62 8.66 2.70
N GLN A 101 17.67 8.21 3.95
CA GLN A 101 18.67 7.24 4.44
C GLN A 101 18.57 5.90 3.70
N LEU A 102 17.37 5.30 3.65
CA LEU A 102 17.14 4.04 2.94
C LEU A 102 17.49 4.16 1.45
N ALA A 103 17.16 5.29 0.82
CA ALA A 103 17.50 5.54 -0.57
C ALA A 103 19.02 5.64 -0.79
N ALA A 104 19.76 6.22 0.16
CA ALA A 104 21.21 6.29 0.12
C ALA A 104 21.85 4.90 0.27
N GLU A 105 21.30 4.06 1.15
CA GLU A 105 21.72 2.68 1.33
C GLU A 105 21.47 1.82 0.09
N ALA A 106 20.32 1.95 -0.56
CA ALA A 106 19.99 1.21 -1.78
C ALA A 106 20.88 1.58 -2.97
N ARG A 107 21.39 2.82 -3.03
CA ARG A 107 22.36 3.27 -4.04
C ARG A 107 23.77 2.74 -3.80
N ASN A 108 24.03 2.06 -2.68
CA ASN A 108 25.32 1.45 -2.41
C ASN A 108 25.56 0.28 -3.40
N PRO A 109 26.60 0.35 -4.25
CA PRO A 109 26.86 -0.67 -5.26
C PRO A 109 27.24 -2.04 -4.69
N ALA A 110 27.49 -2.14 -3.38
CA ALA A 110 27.72 -3.41 -2.70
C ALA A 110 26.43 -4.13 -2.24
N ALA A 111 25.25 -3.54 -2.43
CA ALA A 111 23.98 -4.14 -2.02
C ALA A 111 23.55 -5.30 -2.93
N PRO A 112 22.98 -6.40 -2.38
CA PRO A 112 22.49 -7.51 -3.19
C PRO A 112 21.27 -7.08 -4.03
N PRO A 113 21.11 -7.61 -5.26
CA PRO A 113 19.96 -7.31 -6.12
C PRO A 113 18.63 -7.78 -5.52
N ALA A 114 17.54 -7.10 -5.86
CA ALA A 114 16.21 -7.47 -5.41
C ALA A 114 15.85 -8.90 -5.92
N PRO A 115 15.34 -9.82 -5.08
CA PRO A 115 15.29 -11.24 -5.43
C PRO A 115 14.10 -11.70 -6.28
N TRP A 116 13.16 -10.83 -6.66
CA TRP A 116 11.85 -11.26 -7.19
C TRP A 116 11.52 -10.59 -8.54
N PRO A 117 11.36 -11.37 -9.63
CA PRO A 117 10.79 -10.88 -10.89
C PRO A 117 9.25 -10.87 -10.80
N GLY A 118 8.61 -9.73 -11.07
CA GLY A 118 7.17 -9.51 -10.83
C GLY A 118 6.23 -9.77 -12.02
N ARG A 119 5.03 -10.29 -11.73
CA ARG A 119 3.89 -10.47 -12.64
C ARG A 119 2.67 -9.63 -12.18
N PRO A 120 2.07 -8.80 -13.06
CA PRO A 120 1.09 -7.76 -12.70
C PRO A 120 -0.16 -8.29 -11.98
N LEU A 121 -0.69 -7.53 -11.00
CA LEU A 121 -2.10 -7.70 -10.62
C LEU A 121 -2.97 -7.49 -11.88
N PRO A 122 -4.16 -8.09 -11.93
CA PRO A 122 -4.99 -8.09 -13.13
C PRO A 122 -5.19 -6.68 -13.69
N PRO A 123 -4.97 -6.46 -15.01
CA PRO A 123 -5.07 -5.14 -15.64
C PRO A 123 -6.37 -4.37 -15.38
N ALA A 124 -7.45 -5.09 -15.07
CA ALA A 124 -8.74 -4.54 -14.71
C ALA A 124 -8.70 -3.68 -13.43
N VAL A 125 -7.87 -4.03 -12.45
CA VAL A 125 -7.74 -3.27 -11.20
C VAL A 125 -7.19 -1.87 -11.48
N TRP A 126 -6.21 -1.76 -12.38
CA TRP A 126 -5.59 -0.49 -12.80
C TRP A 126 -6.51 0.35 -13.67
N ALA A 127 -7.15 -0.30 -14.65
CA ALA A 127 -8.03 0.37 -15.58
C ALA A 127 -9.20 1.03 -14.85
N ASP A 128 -9.77 0.34 -13.85
CA ASP A 128 -10.89 0.85 -13.07
C ASP A 128 -10.47 1.94 -12.07
N THR A 129 -9.28 1.84 -11.46
CA THR A 129 -8.76 2.89 -10.56
C THR A 129 -8.44 4.18 -11.32
N LEU A 130 -7.79 4.07 -12.50
CA LEU A 130 -7.51 5.23 -13.35
C LEU A 130 -8.80 5.83 -13.94
N ALA A 131 -9.80 5.02 -14.30
CA ALA A 131 -11.09 5.51 -14.74
C ALA A 131 -11.80 6.31 -13.63
N ALA A 132 -11.75 5.84 -12.38
CA ALA A 132 -12.29 6.57 -11.24
C ALA A 132 -11.56 7.91 -10.97
N CYS A 133 -10.30 8.05 -11.37
CA CYS A 133 -9.55 9.31 -11.26
C CYS A 133 -10.03 10.40 -12.22
N HIS A 134 -10.66 10.03 -13.35
CA HIS A 134 -11.16 11.00 -14.32
C HIS A 134 -12.48 11.68 -13.88
N ASP A 135 -13.20 11.12 -12.90
CA ASP A 135 -14.48 11.66 -12.40
C ASP A 135 -14.33 12.57 -11.16
N GLY A 136 -13.10 12.90 -10.78
CA GLY A 136 -12.77 13.72 -9.61
C GLY A 136 -11.54 13.13 -8.90
N LEU A 137 -10.64 13.99 -8.42
CA LEU A 137 -9.27 13.69 -7.98
C LEU A 137 -9.12 12.75 -6.76
N THR A 138 -10.14 11.98 -6.38
CA THR A 138 -10.05 11.00 -5.30
C THR A 138 -9.68 9.63 -5.86
N LEU A 139 -8.42 9.22 -5.72
CA LEU A 139 -7.99 7.87 -6.09
C LEU A 139 -8.55 6.89 -5.06
N ARG A 140 -9.63 6.19 -5.39
CA ARG A 140 -10.29 5.19 -4.54
C ARG A 140 -10.38 3.86 -5.24
N LEU A 141 -10.35 2.77 -4.48
CA LEU A 141 -10.62 1.45 -5.05
C LEU A 141 -12.07 1.38 -5.58
N PRO A 142 -12.31 0.64 -6.68
CA PRO A 142 -13.66 0.29 -7.09
C PRO A 142 -14.42 -0.40 -5.94
N PRO A 143 -15.73 -0.14 -5.74
CA PRO A 143 -16.47 -0.63 -4.57
C PRO A 143 -16.37 -2.14 -4.32
N ARG A 144 -16.36 -2.93 -5.40
CA ARG A 144 -16.20 -4.39 -5.38
C ARG A 144 -14.84 -4.83 -4.85
N VAL A 145 -13.78 -4.10 -5.19
CA VAL A 145 -12.40 -4.38 -4.75
C VAL A 145 -12.23 -3.92 -3.30
N ALA A 146 -12.76 -2.73 -2.95
CA ALA A 146 -12.79 -2.23 -1.59
C ALA A 146 -13.49 -3.22 -0.64
N ALA A 147 -14.58 -3.86 -1.06
CA ALA A 147 -15.30 -4.85 -0.27
C ALA A 147 -14.43 -6.06 0.12
N VAL A 148 -13.55 -6.53 -0.78
CA VAL A 148 -12.59 -7.62 -0.45
C VAL A 148 -11.62 -7.17 0.64
N VAL A 149 -11.10 -5.94 0.55
CA VAL A 149 -10.19 -5.38 1.56
C VAL A 149 -10.90 -5.23 2.91
N HIS A 150 -12.16 -4.78 2.92
CA HIS A 150 -12.99 -4.64 4.13
C HIS A 150 -13.31 -5.97 4.81
N GLN A 151 -13.19 -7.10 4.09
CA GLN A 151 -13.47 -8.45 4.61
C GLN A 151 -12.21 -9.15 5.14
N LEU A 152 -11.04 -8.49 5.12
CA LEU A 152 -9.81 -9.08 5.62
C LEU A 152 -9.93 -9.43 7.12
N PRO A 153 -9.36 -10.57 7.56
CA PRO A 153 -9.39 -10.95 8.97
C PRO A 153 -8.64 -9.93 9.81
N VAL A 154 -9.23 -9.49 10.91
CA VAL A 154 -8.64 -8.51 11.83
C VAL A 154 -7.95 -9.26 12.99
N ALA A 155 -6.70 -8.90 13.29
CA ALA A 155 -6.05 -9.33 14.53
C ALA A 155 -6.66 -8.62 15.74
N THR A 156 -6.45 -9.14 16.96
CA THR A 156 -6.87 -8.43 18.18
C THR A 156 -6.34 -6.99 18.20
N ASP A 157 -7.13 -6.10 18.80
CA ASP A 157 -6.87 -4.66 18.93
C ASP A 157 -5.43 -4.38 19.41
N ASP A 158 -4.63 -3.72 18.57
CA ASP A 158 -3.27 -3.27 18.88
C ASP A 158 -3.34 -1.93 19.62
N GLU A 159 -2.61 -1.78 20.73
CA GLU A 159 -2.70 -0.56 21.56
C GLU A 159 -2.31 0.72 20.80
N ASP A 160 -1.42 0.61 19.81
CA ASP A 160 -0.90 1.75 19.05
C ASP A 160 -1.62 1.96 17.71
N HIS A 161 -2.23 0.91 17.13
CA HIS A 161 -2.75 0.92 15.76
C HIS A 161 -4.20 0.44 15.59
N GLY A 162 -4.87 0.03 16.66
CA GLY A 162 -6.26 -0.40 16.62
C GLY A 162 -6.48 -1.77 15.94
N GLU A 163 -7.60 -1.91 15.24
CA GLU A 163 -7.93 -3.09 14.44
C GLU A 163 -7.02 -3.21 13.21
N ILE A 164 -6.17 -4.25 13.16
CA ILE A 164 -5.22 -4.47 12.05
C ILE A 164 -5.71 -5.55 11.10
N PRO A 165 -6.15 -5.20 9.88
CA PRO A 165 -6.45 -6.19 8.85
C PRO A 165 -5.20 -6.97 8.45
N GLN A 166 -5.31 -8.29 8.47
CA GLN A 166 -4.26 -9.25 8.16
C GLN A 166 -4.44 -9.79 6.75
N PRO A 167 -3.35 -10.01 6.00
CA PRO A 167 -3.45 -10.56 4.66
C PRO A 167 -3.90 -12.03 4.70
N SER A 168 -4.74 -12.44 3.76
CA SER A 168 -5.22 -13.83 3.62
C SER A 168 -4.53 -14.55 2.45
N PRO A 169 -4.32 -15.87 2.52
CA PRO A 169 -3.74 -16.63 1.40
C PRO A 169 -4.52 -16.54 0.08
N THR A 170 -5.82 -16.26 0.14
CA THR A 170 -6.71 -16.13 -1.02
C THR A 170 -6.83 -14.70 -1.55
N LEU A 171 -6.20 -13.71 -0.89
CA LEU A 171 -6.40 -12.29 -1.15
C LEU A 171 -6.24 -11.91 -2.63
N VAL A 172 -5.22 -12.44 -3.30
CA VAL A 172 -4.96 -12.12 -4.71
C VAL A 172 -6.05 -12.70 -5.62
N ASP A 173 -6.49 -13.94 -5.36
CA ASP A 173 -7.59 -14.57 -6.10
C ASP A 173 -8.92 -13.85 -5.87
N ASP A 174 -9.19 -13.42 -4.64
CA ASP A 174 -10.40 -12.69 -4.26
C ASP A 174 -10.47 -11.32 -4.95
N LEU A 175 -9.35 -10.59 -4.97
CA LEU A 175 -9.22 -9.31 -5.70
C LEU A 175 -9.40 -9.51 -7.21
N ALA A 176 -8.80 -10.57 -7.78
CA ALA A 176 -8.92 -10.91 -9.19
C ALA A 176 -10.38 -11.20 -9.57
N HIS A 177 -11.07 -12.01 -8.75
CA HIS A 177 -12.49 -12.32 -8.96
C HIS A 177 -13.36 -11.07 -8.88
N ALA A 178 -13.15 -10.21 -7.87
CA ALA A 178 -13.89 -8.97 -7.71
C ALA A 178 -13.67 -7.99 -8.88
N SER A 179 -12.49 -8.01 -9.51
CA SER A 179 -12.13 -7.14 -10.63
C SER A 179 -12.67 -7.59 -12.00
N ALA A 180 -13.13 -8.85 -12.13
CA ALA A 180 -13.67 -9.37 -13.39
C ALA A 180 -14.95 -8.61 -13.79
N PRO A 181 -15.10 -8.14 -15.05
CA PRO A 181 -16.31 -7.43 -15.46
C PRO A 181 -17.54 -8.33 -15.27
N ALA A 182 -18.62 -7.78 -14.69
CA ALA A 182 -19.88 -8.51 -14.59
C ALA A 182 -20.28 -8.99 -15.99
N ALA A 183 -20.53 -10.30 -16.14
CA ALA A 183 -21.03 -10.84 -17.38
C ALA A 183 -22.31 -10.08 -17.75
N ARG A 184 -22.27 -9.32 -18.85
CA ARG A 184 -23.44 -8.59 -19.36
C ARG A 184 -24.49 -9.64 -19.73
N ALA A 185 -25.55 -9.73 -18.93
CA ALA A 185 -26.78 -10.45 -19.27
C ALA A 185 -27.58 -9.68 -20.33
#